data_AF-A0A3B4FFT9-F1
#
_entry.id   AF-A0A3B4FFT9-F1
#
_cell.length_a   1.000
_cell.length_b   1.000
_cell.length_c   1.000
_cell.angle_alpha   90.00
_cell.angle_beta   90.00
_cell.angle_gamma   90.00
#
_symmetry.space_group_name_H-M   'P 1'
#
loop_
_entity.id
_entity.type
_entity.pdbx_description
1 polymer ?
#
loop_
_entity_poly.entity_id
_entity_poly.type
_entity_poly.pdbx_seq_one_letter_code
_entity_poly.pdbx_strand_id
1 'polypeptide(L)'
;FVPLRAWVVGGLLGGMPPISGHKGEPGEPGAPGIPGAMGIPGQNGKHGSPGPIGVRGDPGAPGPQGEPGVRGLEGPQGIRGIPGPRGERGVPQKHSAFSVGISPRKSFPPSGFPIRFDKVFYNEENHFNITSNSFTCVYPGVYVFSFHITVRNQPLRATLVVNGSRRVRTRDSLYGQDIDQASTLVVLRLAAGDQVWMETLRDWNGAYASSEDDSIFSGFLLYSDNA
;
A
#
# COMPACT_ATOMS: atom_id res chain seq x y z
N PHE A 1 18.11 11.55 49.98
CA PHE A 1 19.13 10.48 49.98
C PHE A 1 18.67 9.39 49.00
N VAL A 2 19.32 9.31 47.83
CA VAL A 2 19.63 8.13 46.96
C VAL A 2 18.47 7.21 46.46
N PRO A 3 18.40 6.78 45.18
CA PRO A 3 18.66 7.46 43.90
C PRO A 3 17.70 7.02 42.74
N LEU A 4 17.97 7.54 41.53
CA LEU A 4 17.42 7.15 40.23
C LEU A 4 17.59 5.66 39.89
N ARG A 5 16.62 5.12 39.14
CA ARG A 5 16.89 4.12 38.09
C ARG A 5 16.35 4.62 36.75
N ALA A 6 17.29 4.87 35.85
CA ALA A 6 17.05 5.19 34.46
C ALA A 6 16.40 4.00 33.73
N TRP A 7 15.34 4.27 32.99
CA TRP A 7 14.95 3.42 31.87
C TRP A 7 15.49 4.06 30.60
N VAL A 8 16.55 3.47 30.07
CA VAL A 8 17.02 3.69 28.69
C VAL A 8 15.92 3.14 27.78
N VAL A 9 15.21 4.01 27.08
CA VAL A 9 14.33 3.60 25.98
C VAL A 9 15.23 3.33 24.77
N GLY A 10 15.67 2.09 24.65
CA GLY A 10 16.32 1.58 23.45
C GLY A 10 15.30 1.39 22.34
N GLY A 11 15.60 1.97 21.17
CA GLY A 11 15.23 1.44 19.85
C GLY A 11 13.75 1.22 19.56
N LEU A 12 13.04 2.28 19.17
CA LEU A 12 11.88 2.14 18.28
C LEU A 12 12.36 2.09 16.83
N LEU A 13 12.95 0.95 16.44
CA LEU A 13 12.82 0.48 15.06
C LEU A 13 11.44 -0.17 14.96
N GLY A 14 10.41 0.67 14.87
CA GLY A 14 9.05 0.24 14.58
C GLY A 14 8.99 -0.16 13.11
N GLY A 15 9.35 -1.42 12.82
CA GLY A 15 9.10 -2.02 11.53
C GLY A 15 7.61 -1.90 11.19
N MET A 16 7.30 -1.18 10.12
CA MET A 16 5.98 -1.24 9.51
C MET A 16 5.69 -2.71 9.14
N PRO A 17 4.51 -3.25 9.48
CA PRO A 17 4.17 -4.61 9.08
C PRO A 17 4.17 -4.71 7.54
N PRO A 18 4.61 -5.83 6.96
CA PRO A 18 4.52 -6.02 5.52
C PRO A 18 3.06 -5.92 5.10
N ILE A 19 2.80 -5.16 4.02
CA ILE A 19 1.46 -5.02 3.42
C ILE A 19 1.04 -6.43 2.96
N SER A 20 0.15 -7.06 3.71
CA SER A 20 -0.43 -8.35 3.35
C SER A 20 -1.20 -8.20 2.05
N GLY A 21 -0.77 -8.92 1.01
CA GLY A 21 -1.49 -8.97 -0.26
C GLY A 21 -2.94 -9.44 -0.05
N HIS A 22 -3.85 -8.95 -0.88
CA HIS A 22 -5.24 -9.36 -0.87
C HIS A 22 -5.36 -10.88 -0.98
N LYS A 23 -6.20 -11.49 -0.13
CA LYS A 23 -6.51 -12.92 -0.17
C LYS A 23 -7.10 -13.26 -1.54
N GLY A 24 -6.50 -14.22 -2.26
CA GLY A 24 -7.02 -14.68 -3.54
C GLY A 24 -8.42 -15.27 -3.43
N GLU A 25 -9.17 -15.24 -4.55
CA GLU A 25 -10.52 -15.80 -4.61
C GLU A 25 -10.53 -17.32 -4.35
N PRO A 26 -11.62 -17.88 -3.77
CA PRO A 26 -11.77 -19.32 -3.62
C PRO A 26 -11.69 -20.04 -4.98
N GLY A 27 -11.03 -21.20 -5.04
CA GLY A 27 -10.98 -22.01 -6.26
C GLY A 27 -12.35 -22.58 -6.65
N GLU A 28 -12.53 -22.87 -7.94
CA GLU A 28 -13.78 -23.41 -8.47
C GLU A 28 -14.11 -24.82 -7.91
N PRO A 29 -15.39 -25.17 -7.74
CA PRO A 29 -15.81 -26.52 -7.37
C PRO A 29 -15.30 -27.59 -8.35
N GLY A 30 -14.92 -28.76 -7.84
CA GLY A 30 -14.51 -29.89 -8.68
C GLY A 30 -15.66 -30.42 -9.56
N ALA A 31 -15.31 -31.00 -10.72
CA ALA A 31 -16.28 -31.59 -11.62
C ALA A 31 -17.03 -32.78 -10.99
N PRO A 32 -18.32 -33.02 -11.33
CA PRO A 32 -19.06 -34.19 -10.87
C PRO A 32 -18.37 -35.51 -11.23
N GLY A 33 -18.50 -36.51 -10.35
CA GLY A 33 -17.99 -37.86 -10.61
C GLY A 33 -18.69 -38.54 -11.79
N ILE A 34 -17.98 -39.43 -12.49
CA ILE A 34 -18.55 -40.23 -13.59
C ILE A 34 -19.59 -41.24 -13.07
N PRO A 35 -20.72 -41.46 -13.77
CA PRO A 35 -21.68 -42.51 -13.41
C PRO A 35 -21.03 -43.90 -13.38
N GLY A 36 -21.44 -44.73 -12.41
CA GLY A 36 -20.97 -46.11 -12.30
C GLY A 36 -21.34 -46.96 -13.53
N ALA A 37 -20.55 -48.00 -13.81
CA ALA A 37 -20.81 -48.91 -14.92
C ALA A 37 -22.15 -49.67 -14.74
N MET A 38 -22.82 -49.96 -15.87
CA MET A 38 -24.05 -50.76 -15.88
C MET A 38 -23.79 -52.15 -15.29
N GLY A 39 -24.71 -52.65 -14.45
CA GLY A 39 -24.60 -54.00 -13.88
C GLY A 39 -24.61 -55.08 -14.98
N ILE A 40 -23.92 -56.19 -14.72
CA ILE A 40 -23.93 -57.35 -15.62
C ILE A 40 -25.35 -57.96 -15.72
N PRO A 41 -25.82 -58.36 -16.92
CA PRO A 41 -27.08 -59.09 -17.06
C PRO A 41 -27.10 -60.37 -16.23
N GLY A 42 -28.27 -60.72 -15.66
CA GLY A 42 -28.45 -61.97 -14.93
C GLY A 42 -28.18 -63.19 -15.82
N GLN A 43 -27.65 -64.27 -15.25
CA GLN A 43 -27.43 -65.51 -16.01
C GLN A 43 -28.76 -66.14 -16.42
N ASN A 44 -28.81 -66.66 -17.66
CA ASN A 44 -29.94 -67.45 -18.12
C ASN A 44 -30.12 -68.69 -17.23
N GLY A 45 -31.37 -69.02 -16.87
CA GLY A 45 -31.69 -70.23 -16.13
C GLY A 45 -31.20 -71.49 -16.85
N LYS A 46 -30.73 -72.48 -16.10
CA LYS A 46 -30.25 -73.76 -16.67
C LYS A 46 -31.37 -74.45 -17.44
N HIS A 47 -31.06 -74.97 -18.62
CA HIS A 47 -32.00 -75.72 -19.46
C HIS A 47 -32.48 -76.98 -18.71
N GLY A 48 -33.77 -77.31 -18.81
CA GLY A 48 -34.30 -78.55 -18.25
C GLY A 48 -33.66 -79.78 -18.88
N SER A 49 -33.45 -80.84 -18.10
CA SER A 49 -32.89 -82.11 -18.57
C SER A 49 -33.77 -82.71 -19.69
N PRO A 50 -33.18 -83.35 -20.73
CA PRO A 50 -33.96 -84.04 -21.76
C PRO A 50 -34.88 -85.11 -21.15
N GLY A 51 -36.16 -85.10 -21.51
CA GLY A 51 -37.09 -86.17 -21.15
C GLY A 51 -36.79 -87.47 -21.92
N PRO A 52 -37.13 -88.65 -21.36
CA PRO A 52 -36.95 -89.93 -22.06
C PRO A 52 -37.79 -90.01 -23.35
N ILE A 53 -37.27 -90.68 -24.38
CA ILE A 53 -37.88 -90.79 -25.71
C ILE A 53 -39.21 -91.56 -25.64
N GLY A 54 -40.32 -90.85 -25.85
CA GLY A 54 -41.67 -91.39 -25.95
C GLY A 54 -42.54 -90.48 -26.82
N VAL A 55 -43.54 -91.08 -27.49
CA VAL A 55 -44.44 -90.48 -28.49
C VAL A 55 -45.06 -89.14 -28.02
N ARG A 56 -45.12 -88.17 -28.95
CA ARG A 56 -45.37 -86.71 -28.83
C ARG A 56 -46.56 -86.23 -27.95
N GLY A 57 -46.28 -85.31 -27.02
CA GLY A 57 -47.18 -84.30 -26.38
C GLY A 57 -46.71 -83.96 -24.94
N ASP A 58 -46.62 -82.74 -24.39
CA ASP A 58 -46.98 -81.34 -24.70
C ASP A 58 -45.74 -80.41 -24.56
N PRO A 59 -45.73 -79.14 -25.03
CA PRO A 59 -44.63 -78.20 -24.77
C PRO A 59 -44.37 -78.00 -23.26
N GLY A 60 -43.10 -78.04 -22.85
CA GLY A 60 -42.71 -77.83 -21.45
C GLY A 60 -43.11 -76.44 -20.93
N ALA A 61 -43.45 -76.35 -19.65
CA ALA A 61 -43.77 -75.07 -18.99
C ALA A 61 -42.61 -74.06 -19.13
N PRO A 62 -42.88 -72.75 -19.26
CA PRO A 62 -41.85 -71.72 -19.28
C PRO A 62 -40.95 -71.80 -18.04
N GLY A 63 -39.64 -71.62 -18.23
CA GLY A 63 -38.68 -71.60 -17.11
C GLY A 63 -38.93 -70.45 -16.13
N PRO A 64 -38.45 -70.57 -14.88
CA PRO A 64 -38.59 -69.49 -13.90
C PRO A 64 -37.86 -68.22 -14.36
N GLN A 65 -38.41 -67.05 -14.00
CA GLN A 65 -37.80 -65.75 -14.27
C GLN A 65 -36.42 -65.66 -13.59
N GLY A 66 -35.42 -65.13 -14.30
CA GLY A 66 -34.07 -64.93 -13.76
C GLY A 66 -34.04 -63.92 -12.62
N GLU A 67 -33.06 -64.05 -11.72
CA GLU A 67 -32.89 -63.11 -10.60
C GLU A 67 -32.50 -61.70 -11.07
N PRO A 68 -32.92 -60.63 -10.36
CA PRO A 68 -32.51 -59.26 -10.65
C PRO A 68 -30.99 -59.09 -10.60
N GLY A 69 -30.44 -58.30 -11.52
CA GLY A 69 -29.00 -57.96 -11.53
C GLY A 69 -28.58 -57.17 -10.28
N VAL A 70 -27.34 -57.36 -9.85
CA VAL A 70 -26.75 -56.66 -8.69
C VAL A 70 -26.53 -55.17 -9.02
N ARG A 71 -26.80 -54.29 -8.03
CA ARG A 71 -26.55 -52.84 -8.16
C ARG A 71 -25.05 -52.59 -8.37
N GLY A 72 -24.71 -51.72 -9.32
CA GLY A 72 -23.32 -51.31 -9.58
C GLY A 72 -22.66 -50.62 -8.37
N LEU A 73 -21.33 -50.68 -8.31
CA LEU A 73 -20.54 -50.04 -7.24
C LEU A 73 -20.64 -48.50 -7.33
N GLU A 74 -20.52 -47.84 -6.17
CA GLU A 74 -20.45 -46.37 -6.08
C GLU A 74 -19.20 -45.84 -6.79
N GLY A 75 -19.34 -44.72 -7.50
CA GLY A 75 -18.21 -44.08 -8.19
C GLY A 75 -17.17 -43.53 -7.23
N PRO A 76 -15.89 -43.42 -7.64
CA PRO A 76 -14.85 -42.87 -6.78
C PRO A 76 -15.10 -41.39 -6.44
N GLN A 77 -14.65 -40.97 -5.26
CA GLN A 77 -14.70 -39.57 -4.84
C GLN A 77 -13.94 -38.67 -5.83
N GLY A 78 -14.52 -37.51 -6.16
CA GLY A 78 -13.90 -36.53 -7.06
C GLY A 78 -12.56 -36.02 -6.54
N ILE A 79 -11.65 -35.68 -7.46
CA ILE A 79 -10.32 -35.16 -7.13
C ILE A 79 -10.42 -33.77 -6.48
N ARG A 80 -9.53 -33.49 -5.52
CA ARG A 80 -9.43 -32.17 -4.88
C ARG A 80 -8.97 -31.13 -5.92
N GLY A 81 -9.64 -29.98 -5.95
CA GLY A 81 -9.26 -28.86 -6.81
C GLY A 81 -7.82 -28.37 -6.56
N ILE A 82 -7.18 -27.88 -7.62
CA ILE A 82 -5.82 -27.33 -7.54
C ILE A 82 -5.78 -26.04 -6.70
N PRO A 83 -4.70 -25.79 -5.93
CA PRO A 83 -4.49 -24.51 -5.28
C PRO A 83 -4.52 -23.36 -6.30
N GLY A 84 -5.15 -22.24 -5.93
CA GLY A 84 -5.15 -21.04 -6.77
C GLY A 84 -3.74 -20.46 -6.97
N PRO A 85 -3.53 -19.63 -8.00
CA PRO A 85 -2.24 -19.01 -8.26
C PRO A 85 -1.80 -18.14 -7.07
N ARG A 86 -0.49 -18.07 -6.84
CA ARG A 86 0.08 -17.14 -5.86
C ARG A 86 -0.23 -15.71 -6.30
N GLY A 87 -0.77 -14.89 -5.41
CA GLY A 87 -1.04 -13.48 -5.68
C GLY A 87 0.23 -12.74 -6.15
N GLU A 88 0.07 -11.78 -7.05
CA GLU A 88 1.17 -10.98 -7.55
C GLU A 88 1.87 -10.24 -6.40
N ARG A 89 3.20 -10.19 -6.47
CA ARG A 89 3.99 -9.40 -5.51
C ARG A 89 3.69 -7.93 -5.78
N GLY A 90 3.22 -7.20 -4.77
CA GLY A 90 2.95 -5.76 -4.90
C GLY A 90 4.17 -5.00 -5.44
N VAL A 91 3.91 -4.00 -6.28
CA VAL A 91 4.96 -3.12 -6.83
C VAL A 91 5.57 -2.33 -5.67
N PRO A 92 6.93 -2.20 -5.57
CA PRO A 92 7.55 -1.36 -4.55
C PRO A 92 7.02 0.07 -4.64
N GLN A 93 6.50 0.59 -3.52
CA GLN A 93 6.01 1.96 -3.47
C GLN A 93 7.20 2.92 -3.51
N LYS A 94 7.15 3.93 -4.39
CA LYS A 94 8.17 4.99 -4.42
C LYS A 94 7.94 5.92 -3.24
N HIS A 95 8.97 6.14 -2.44
CA HIS A 95 8.93 7.05 -1.29
C HIS A 95 9.87 8.23 -1.56
N SER A 96 9.43 9.43 -1.22
CA SER A 96 10.24 10.64 -1.30
C SER A 96 9.61 11.66 -0.38
N ALA A 97 10.22 11.88 0.79
CA ALA A 97 9.73 12.86 1.72
C ALA A 97 10.87 13.58 2.45
N PHE A 98 10.57 14.77 2.93
CA PHE A 98 11.42 15.49 3.87
C PHE A 98 10.56 16.29 4.84
N SER A 99 11.11 16.52 6.01
CA SER A 99 10.59 17.46 6.99
C SER A 99 11.78 18.09 7.70
N VAL A 100 11.90 19.40 7.57
CA VAL A 100 13.03 20.17 8.08
C VAL A 100 12.53 21.40 8.81
N GLY A 101 13.32 21.89 9.74
CA GLY A 101 13.04 23.06 10.54
C GLY A 101 14.23 23.99 10.62
N ILE A 102 13.98 25.17 11.15
CA ILE A 102 15.00 26.17 11.43
C ILE A 102 15.56 25.89 12.83
N SER A 103 16.89 25.74 12.95
CA SER A 103 17.53 25.70 14.27
C SER A 103 17.51 27.08 14.93
N PRO A 104 17.44 27.18 16.26
CA PRO A 104 17.44 28.47 16.97
C PRO A 104 18.68 29.30 16.60
N ARG A 105 18.48 30.36 15.81
CA ARG A 105 19.54 31.27 15.37
C ARG A 105 19.06 32.72 15.42
N LYS A 106 20.01 33.65 15.63
CA LYS A 106 19.72 35.09 15.74
C LYS A 106 19.59 35.82 14.40
N SER A 107 19.98 35.19 13.28
CA SER A 107 19.97 35.84 11.96
C SER A 107 19.44 34.93 10.87
N PHE A 108 18.62 35.52 10.01
CA PHE A 108 18.01 34.89 8.85
C PHE A 108 18.65 35.43 7.55
N PRO A 109 18.67 34.64 6.46
CA PRO A 109 19.28 35.07 5.21
C PRO A 109 18.56 36.30 4.62
N PRO A 110 19.27 37.15 3.83
CA PRO A 110 18.65 38.27 3.13
C PRO A 110 17.53 37.82 2.18
N SER A 111 16.67 38.76 1.78
CA SER A 111 15.59 38.50 0.81
C SER A 111 16.12 37.90 -0.50
N GLY A 112 15.36 36.95 -1.07
CA GLY A 112 15.70 36.29 -2.34
C GLY A 112 16.72 35.15 -2.22
N PHE A 113 17.19 34.83 -1.02
CA PHE A 113 17.94 33.61 -0.74
C PHE A 113 17.03 32.57 -0.09
N PRO A 114 17.34 31.26 -0.27
CA PRO A 114 16.61 30.21 0.42
C PRO A 114 16.61 30.39 1.94
N ILE A 115 15.47 30.15 2.59
CA ILE A 115 15.37 30.03 4.04
C ILE A 115 16.21 28.83 4.46
N ARG A 116 17.07 29.02 5.45
CA ARG A 116 17.94 27.97 5.95
C ARG A 116 17.20 27.06 6.92
N PHE A 117 16.93 25.83 6.50
CA PHE A 117 16.41 24.76 7.32
C PHE A 117 17.52 23.74 7.61
N ASP A 118 18.09 23.82 8.80
CA ASP A 118 19.23 23.02 9.24
C ASP A 118 18.90 22.01 10.35
N LYS A 119 17.66 22.03 10.88
CA LYS A 119 17.13 21.00 11.79
C LYS A 119 16.41 19.95 10.95
N VAL A 120 16.89 18.71 10.94
CA VAL A 120 16.25 17.64 10.15
C VAL A 120 15.34 16.81 11.04
N PHE A 121 14.06 16.73 10.69
CA PHE A 121 13.10 15.80 11.31
C PHE A 121 12.99 14.49 10.52
N TYR A 122 12.95 14.60 9.19
CA TYR A 122 12.90 13.45 8.27
C TYR A 122 13.58 13.81 6.96
N ASN A 123 14.46 12.94 6.45
CA ASN A 123 15.11 13.09 5.14
C ASN A 123 15.79 11.78 4.72
N GLU A 124 15.15 10.62 4.93
CA GLU A 124 15.80 9.32 4.74
C GLU A 124 16.27 9.09 3.30
N GLU A 125 15.50 9.57 2.31
CA GLU A 125 15.91 9.47 0.90
C GLU A 125 16.97 10.51 0.50
N ASN A 126 17.33 11.45 1.38
CA ASN A 126 18.28 12.53 1.11
C ASN A 126 17.92 13.40 -0.11
N HIS A 127 16.62 13.51 -0.41
CA HIS A 127 16.13 14.35 -1.51
C HIS A 127 16.09 15.85 -1.13
N PHE A 128 16.09 16.19 0.17
CA PHE A 128 16.34 17.55 0.63
C PHE A 128 17.84 17.78 0.88
N ASN A 129 18.43 18.74 0.16
CA ASN A 129 19.82 19.11 0.32
C ASN A 129 19.94 20.28 1.32
N ILE A 130 20.55 20.01 2.47
CA ILE A 130 20.71 20.97 3.58
C ILE A 130 21.67 22.13 3.22
N THR A 131 22.67 21.86 2.37
CA THR A 131 23.65 22.86 1.95
C THR A 131 23.00 23.90 1.05
N SER A 132 22.20 23.47 0.07
CA SER A 132 21.47 24.37 -0.82
C SER A 132 20.09 24.80 -0.30
N ASN A 133 19.60 24.19 0.78
CA ASN A 133 18.27 24.38 1.36
C ASN A 133 17.14 24.17 0.33
N SER A 134 17.28 23.12 -0.48
CA SER A 134 16.35 22.81 -1.56
C SER A 134 16.05 21.32 -1.64
N PHE A 135 14.78 21.00 -1.85
CA PHE A 135 14.31 19.67 -2.24
C PHE A 135 14.56 19.45 -3.73
N THR A 136 15.06 18.28 -4.12
CA THR A 136 15.17 17.85 -5.52
C THR A 136 14.14 16.75 -5.78
N CYS A 137 13.28 16.96 -6.76
CA CYS A 137 12.30 15.99 -7.19
C CYS A 137 12.98 14.83 -7.92
N VAL A 138 13.10 13.67 -7.27
CA VAL A 138 13.69 12.47 -7.88
C VAL A 138 12.64 11.67 -8.65
N TYR A 139 11.42 11.60 -8.15
CA TYR A 139 10.32 10.86 -8.80
C TYR A 139 9.30 11.85 -9.37
N PRO A 140 9.06 11.87 -10.69
CA PRO A 140 8.02 12.73 -11.24
C PRO A 140 6.66 12.32 -10.70
N GLY A 141 5.81 13.30 -10.40
CA GLY A 141 4.52 13.02 -9.78
C GLY A 141 3.91 14.22 -9.06
N VAL A 142 2.90 13.92 -8.26
CA VAL A 142 2.16 14.87 -7.43
C VAL A 142 2.73 14.86 -6.01
N TYR A 143 3.12 16.03 -5.53
CA TYR A 143 3.69 16.27 -4.22
C TYR A 143 2.79 17.18 -3.39
N VAL A 144 2.78 16.93 -2.08
CA VAL A 144 2.22 17.86 -1.09
C VAL A 144 3.39 18.59 -0.45
N PHE A 145 3.30 19.92 -0.35
CA PHE A 145 4.21 20.75 0.43
C PHE A 145 3.41 21.49 1.49
N SER A 146 3.95 21.53 2.70
CA SER A 146 3.42 22.34 3.79
C SER A 146 4.54 23.10 4.48
N PHE A 147 4.25 24.31 4.91
CA PHE A 147 5.13 25.03 5.82
C PHE A 147 4.32 25.71 6.92
N HIS A 148 4.94 25.81 8.08
CA HIS A 148 4.45 26.50 9.27
C HIS A 148 5.60 27.34 9.79
N ILE A 149 5.49 28.66 9.70
CA ILE A 149 6.56 29.58 10.09
C ILE A 149 6.04 30.44 11.23
N THR A 150 6.73 30.34 12.37
CA THR A 150 6.58 31.27 13.47
C THR A 150 7.08 32.64 13.03
N VAL A 151 6.25 33.67 13.18
CA VAL A 151 6.55 35.05 12.79
C VAL A 151 6.77 35.87 14.04
N ARG A 152 7.91 36.54 14.18
CA ARG A 152 8.25 37.34 15.36
C ARG A 152 9.04 38.59 14.99
N ASN A 153 8.84 39.68 15.75
CA ASN A 153 9.53 40.98 15.67
C ASN A 153 9.36 41.79 14.37
N GLN A 154 9.19 41.15 13.21
CA GLN A 154 9.03 41.77 11.91
C GLN A 154 7.99 41.01 11.07
N PRO A 155 7.35 41.66 10.08
CA PRO A 155 6.41 40.96 9.21
C PRO A 155 7.12 39.93 8.31
N LEU A 156 6.38 38.93 7.86
CA LEU A 156 6.89 37.87 7.00
C LEU A 156 6.28 37.97 5.59
N ARG A 157 7.11 37.82 4.56
CA ARG A 157 6.67 37.40 3.23
C ARG A 157 7.47 36.18 2.82
N ALA A 158 6.85 35.02 2.84
CA ALA A 158 7.46 33.77 2.42
C ALA A 158 6.87 33.32 1.08
N THR A 159 7.68 32.66 0.26
CA THR A 159 7.20 32.05 -0.98
C THR A 159 7.83 30.69 -1.19
N LEU A 160 7.01 29.75 -1.67
CA LEU A 160 7.47 28.48 -2.20
C LEU A 160 7.88 28.69 -3.66
N VAL A 161 9.10 28.30 -3.99
CA VAL A 161 9.71 28.48 -5.30
C VAL A 161 9.96 27.12 -5.93
N VAL A 162 9.67 27.00 -7.22
CA VAL A 162 10.00 25.83 -8.05
C VAL A 162 10.82 26.30 -9.23
N ASN A 163 12.07 25.84 -9.35
CA ASN A 163 13.02 26.24 -10.41
C ASN A 163 13.10 27.77 -10.62
N GLY A 164 13.15 28.53 -9.53
CA GLY A 164 13.21 30.01 -9.56
C GLY A 164 11.86 30.70 -9.78
N SER A 165 10.81 29.95 -10.10
CA SER A 165 9.45 30.47 -10.25
C SER A 165 8.68 30.42 -8.93
N ARG A 166 8.26 31.59 -8.43
CA ARG A 166 7.48 31.73 -7.18
C ARG A 166 6.06 31.21 -7.36
N ARG A 167 5.76 30.02 -6.86
CA ARG A 167 4.48 29.32 -7.04
C ARG A 167 3.43 29.68 -5.99
N VAL A 168 3.83 29.73 -4.72
CA VAL A 168 2.92 30.01 -3.59
C VAL A 168 3.49 31.15 -2.78
N ARG A 169 2.65 32.10 -2.35
CA ARG A 169 3.10 33.29 -1.60
C ARG A 169 2.20 33.46 -0.38
N THR A 170 2.83 33.70 0.76
CA THR A 170 2.16 33.95 2.02
C THR A 170 2.71 35.23 2.62
N ARG A 171 1.82 36.03 3.19
CA ARG A 171 2.16 37.27 3.87
C ARG A 171 1.55 37.23 5.25
N ASP A 172 2.36 37.59 6.22
CA ASP A 172 1.94 37.79 7.59
C ASP A 172 2.37 39.20 8.06
N SER A 173 1.59 39.81 8.94
CA SER A 173 1.82 41.17 9.44
C SER A 173 1.48 41.22 10.91
N LEU A 174 2.48 41.56 11.73
CA LEU A 174 2.34 41.69 13.18
C LEU A 174 1.59 43.00 13.51
N TYR A 175 0.27 42.95 13.73
CA TYR A 175 -0.53 44.11 14.13
C TYR A 175 -0.66 44.17 15.66
N GLY A 176 0.36 44.71 16.33
CA GLY A 176 0.35 44.87 17.79
C GLY A 176 0.52 43.58 18.59
N GLN A 177 0.80 42.47 17.92
CA GLN A 177 1.16 41.18 18.50
C GLN A 177 2.68 40.96 18.37
N ASP A 178 3.27 40.29 19.36
CA ASP A 178 4.71 39.97 19.33
C ASP A 178 5.02 38.74 18.47
N ILE A 179 4.07 37.80 18.37
CA ILE A 179 4.22 36.50 17.70
C ILE A 179 2.94 36.18 16.90
N ASP A 180 3.11 35.69 15.67
CA ASP A 180 2.04 35.15 14.82
C ASP A 180 2.51 33.88 14.08
N GLN A 181 1.64 33.25 13.29
CA GLN A 181 1.90 32.00 12.56
C GLN A 181 1.44 32.06 11.10
N ALA A 182 2.40 31.96 10.18
CA ALA A 182 2.13 31.83 8.76
C ALA A 182 2.20 30.36 8.34
N SER A 183 1.08 29.81 7.85
CA SER A 183 1.06 28.43 7.35
C SER A 183 0.40 28.32 5.98
N THR A 184 0.83 27.32 5.20
CA THR A 184 0.23 27.02 3.90
C THR A 184 0.49 25.58 3.53
N LEU A 185 -0.52 24.94 2.93
CA LEU A 185 -0.43 23.63 2.29
C LEU A 185 -0.74 23.79 0.80
N VAL A 186 0.03 23.14 -0.05
CA VAL A 186 -0.20 23.13 -1.50
C VAL A 186 0.10 21.75 -2.09
N VAL A 187 -0.65 21.40 -3.14
CA VAL A 187 -0.39 20.23 -3.97
C VAL A 187 0.18 20.69 -5.30
N LEU A 188 1.34 20.17 -5.68
CA LEU A 188 2.05 20.55 -6.91
C LEU A 188 2.47 19.30 -7.68
N ARG A 189 2.33 19.32 -9.00
CA ARG A 189 2.95 18.32 -9.87
C ARG A 189 4.35 18.78 -10.24
N LEU A 190 5.33 17.88 -10.10
CA LEU A 190 6.75 18.13 -10.36
C LEU A 190 7.30 17.13 -11.37
N ALA A 191 8.24 17.59 -12.19
CA ALA A 191 9.05 16.75 -13.06
C ALA A 191 10.34 16.30 -12.34
N ALA A 192 10.94 15.21 -12.82
CA ALA A 192 12.23 14.78 -12.32
C ALA A 192 13.29 15.88 -12.53
N GLY A 193 14.05 16.19 -11.49
CA GLY A 193 15.04 17.27 -11.48
C GLY A 193 14.52 18.63 -11.02
N ASP A 194 13.20 18.82 -10.88
CA ASP A 194 12.66 20.07 -10.34
C ASP A 194 13.17 20.32 -8.91
N GLN A 195 13.59 21.56 -8.64
CA GLN A 195 14.04 21.99 -7.32
C GLN A 195 12.99 22.86 -6.65
N VAL A 196 12.73 22.58 -5.37
CA VAL A 196 11.75 23.29 -4.55
C VAL A 196 12.41 23.83 -3.29
N TRP A 197 12.21 25.12 -2.99
CA TRP A 197 12.69 25.75 -1.76
C TRP A 197 11.75 26.86 -1.30
N MET A 198 12.03 27.42 -0.12
CA MET A 198 11.36 28.61 0.37
C MET A 198 12.30 29.80 0.39
N GLU A 199 11.82 31.00 0.06
CA GLU A 199 12.58 32.26 0.20
C GLU A 199 11.70 33.32 0.86
N THR A 200 12.36 34.35 1.43
CA THR A 200 11.68 35.56 1.91
C THR A 200 11.79 36.70 0.89
N LEU A 201 10.86 37.67 0.96
CA LEU A 201 10.74 38.75 -0.03
C LEU A 201 10.74 40.14 0.60
N ARG A 202 11.39 41.10 -0.09
CA ARG A 202 11.39 42.54 0.23
C ARG A 202 11.83 42.84 1.67
N ASP A 203 12.82 42.09 2.14
CA ASP A 203 13.39 42.16 3.49
C ASP A 203 12.40 41.85 4.62
N TRP A 204 11.18 41.38 4.29
CA TRP A 204 10.20 40.94 5.28
C TRP A 204 10.53 39.52 5.71
N ASN A 205 11.46 39.45 6.66
CA ASN A 205 11.99 38.21 7.20
C ASN A 205 11.74 38.10 8.70
N GLY A 206 10.46 37.97 9.05
CA GLY A 206 10.02 37.69 10.41
C GLY A 206 10.08 36.22 10.82
N ALA A 207 10.66 35.33 10.00
CA ALA A 207 10.74 33.91 10.35
C ALA A 207 11.50 33.75 11.68
N TYR A 208 11.06 32.82 12.53
CA TYR A 208 11.59 32.67 13.87
C TYR A 208 11.63 31.20 14.32
N ALA A 209 12.64 30.85 15.11
CA ALA A 209 12.69 29.56 15.80
C ALA A 209 13.47 29.72 17.12
N SER A 210 13.05 28.98 18.14
CA SER A 210 13.61 28.96 19.48
C SER A 210 13.64 27.52 20.02
N SER A 211 14.00 27.34 21.29
CA SER A 211 13.83 26.04 21.95
C SER A 211 12.37 25.65 22.17
N GLU A 212 11.45 26.61 22.07
CA GLU A 212 10.01 26.47 22.34
C GLU A 212 9.17 26.64 21.07
N ASP A 213 9.70 27.30 20.04
CA ASP A 213 9.01 27.62 18.80
C ASP A 213 9.74 27.01 17.60
N ASP A 214 9.02 26.26 16.77
CA ASP A 214 9.55 25.71 15.52
C ASP A 214 9.03 26.50 14.31
N SER A 215 9.86 26.56 13.27
CA SER A 215 9.45 26.90 11.91
C SER A 215 9.83 25.75 10.99
N ILE A 216 8.85 25.16 10.32
CA ILE A 216 8.95 23.85 9.65
C ILE A 216 8.57 23.99 8.18
N PHE A 217 9.30 23.27 7.33
CA PHE A 217 8.97 23.04 5.93
C PHE A 217 9.05 21.55 5.64
N SER A 218 7.98 21.01 5.07
CA SER A 218 7.84 19.58 4.77
C SER A 218 7.29 19.38 3.37
N GLY A 219 7.65 18.25 2.77
CA GLY A 219 7.05 17.82 1.52
C GLY A 219 7.17 16.32 1.31
N PHE A 220 6.19 15.74 0.63
CA PHE A 220 6.20 14.30 0.33
C PHE A 220 5.48 14.00 -0.99
N LEU A 221 5.94 12.92 -1.63
CA LEU A 221 5.31 12.35 -2.81
C LEU A 221 3.94 11.75 -2.43
N LEU A 222 2.89 12.24 -3.06
CA LEU A 222 1.53 11.73 -2.91
C LEU A 222 1.22 10.66 -3.95
N TYR A 223 1.47 10.98 -5.23
CA TYR A 223 1.26 10.06 -6.35
C TYR A 223 2.47 10.12 -7.27
N SER A 224 3.20 9.02 -7.44
CA SER A 224 4.19 8.92 -8.52
C SER A 224 3.50 8.82 -9.86
N ASP A 225 4.04 9.49 -10.88
CA ASP A 225 3.68 9.18 -12.25
C ASP A 225 4.06 7.72 -12.56
N ASN A 226 3.16 7.03 -13.28
CA ASN A 226 3.45 5.70 -13.80
C ASN A 226 4.60 5.81 -14.80
N ALA A 227 5.66 5.05 -14.57
CA ALA A 227 6.75 4.89 -15.53
C ALA A 227 6.35 3.86 -16.59
#